data_AF-A0A5K1B4L5-F1
#
_entry.id   AF-A0A5K1B4L5-F1
#
_cell.length_a   1.000
_cell.length_b   1.000
_cell.length_c   1.000
_cell.angle_alpha   90.00
_cell.angle_beta   90.00
_cell.angle_gamma   90.00
#
_symmetry.space_group_name_H-M   'P 1'
#
loop_
_entity.id
_entity.type
_entity.pdbx_description
1 polymer ?
#
loop_
_entity_poly.entity_id
_entity_poly.type
_entity_poly.pdbx_seq_one_letter_code
_entity_poly.pdbx_strand_id
1 'polypeptide(L)' 'LYADHVKMKEVIQSKFPKMPEKPEQDMYDLVINSDFEMTVKLVIVFRGLTMSLVRKQFDTGLGASIKKLSGEKHEELLS' A
#
# COMPACT_ATOMS: atom_id res chain seq x y z
N LEU A 1 -4.51 9.02 -0.25
CA LEU A 1 -3.11 8.58 -0.34
C LEU A 1 -2.29 9.81 -0.66
N TYR A 2 -1.18 10.02 0.03
CA TYR A 2 -0.24 11.11 -0.22
C TYR A 2 1.14 10.48 -0.39
N ALA A 3 1.98 11.08 -1.23
CA ALA A 3 3.34 10.61 -1.49
C ALA A 3 4.23 11.80 -1.83
N ASP A 4 5.54 11.65 -1.65
CA ASP A 4 6.53 12.59 -2.16
C ASP A 4 6.45 12.63 -3.70
N HIS A 5 5.86 13.71 -4.23
CA HIS A 5 5.66 13.91 -5.66
C HIS A 5 6.98 13.91 -6.45
N VAL A 6 8.05 14.47 -5.89
CA VAL A 6 9.33 14.60 -6.60
C VAL A 6 9.95 13.22 -6.76
N LYS A 7 10.10 12.49 -5.66
CA LYS A 7 10.68 11.13 -5.68
C LYS A 7 9.83 10.14 -6.47
N MET A 8 8.50 10.20 -6.32
CA MET A 8 7.59 9.34 -7.08
C MET A 8 7.74 9.56 -8.59
N LYS A 9 7.85 10.82 -9.03
CA LYS A 9 8.04 11.15 -10.44
C LYS A 9 9.38 10.63 -10.96
N GLU A 10 10.46 10.82 -10.22
CA GLU A 10 11.80 10.32 -10.58
C GLU A 10 11.80 8.80 -10.74
N VAL A 11 11.21 8.07 -9.79
CA VAL A 11 11.05 6.61 -9.83
C VAL A 11 10.30 6.17 -11.08
N ILE A 12 9.14 6.77 -11.38
CA ILE A 12 8.34 6.38 -12.55
C ILE A 12 9.11 6.66 -13.84
N GLN A 13 9.75 7.83 -13.94
CA GLN A 13 10.50 8.22 -15.14
C GLN A 13 11.75 7.36 -15.36
N SER A 14 12.34 6.79 -14.29
CA SER A 14 13.50 5.90 -14.40
C SER A 14 13.19 4.62 -15.19
N LYS A 15 11.97 4.08 -15.08
CA LYS A 15 11.55 2.81 -15.70
C LYS A 15 10.57 3.00 -16.87
N PHE A 16 9.82 4.10 -16.87
CA PHE A 16 8.82 4.45 -17.89
C PHE A 16 9.11 5.83 -18.50
N PRO A 17 10.02 5.92 -19.50
CA PRO A 17 10.37 7.19 -20.16
C PRO A 17 9.18 7.81 -20.90
N LYS A 18 8.23 6.98 -21.34
CA LYS A 18 6.91 7.37 -21.83
C LYS A 18 5.87 6.81 -20.88
N MET A 19 5.03 7.70 -20.34
CA MET A 19 3.91 7.28 -19.51
C MET A 19 2.93 6.48 -20.35
N PRO A 20 2.58 5.25 -19.94
CA PRO A 20 1.51 4.51 -20.59
C PRO A 20 0.18 5.26 -20.39
N GLU A 21 -0.74 5.16 -21.37
CA GLU A 21 -2.07 5.80 -21.28
C GLU A 21 -2.89 5.29 -20.09
N LYS A 22 -2.58 4.08 -19.62
CA LYS A 22 -3.19 3.46 -18.43
C LYS A 22 -2.09 2.94 -17.52
N PRO A 23 -2.24 3.10 -16.19
CA PRO A 23 -1.36 2.44 -15.22
C PRO A 23 -1.39 0.92 -15.42
N GLU A 24 -0.23 0.32 -15.68
CA GLU A 24 -0.05 -1.13 -15.72
C GLU A 24 0.37 -1.66 -14.35
N GLN A 25 0.22 -2.97 -14.13
CA GLN A 25 0.55 -3.61 -12.85
C GLN A 25 2.00 -3.35 -12.42
N ASP A 26 2.93 -3.45 -13.36
CA ASP A 26 4.35 -3.13 -13.15
C ASP A 26 4.61 -1.70 -12.64
N MET A 27 3.75 -0.74 -12.97
CA MET A 27 3.88 0.64 -12.50
C MET A 27 3.41 0.76 -11.04
N TYR A 28 2.36 0.03 -10.66
CA TYR A 28 1.93 -0.06 -9.26
C TYR A 28 2.98 -0.76 -8.41
N ASP A 29 3.52 -1.88 -8.88
CA ASP A 29 4.56 -2.63 -8.17
C ASP A 29 5.84 -1.80 -8.02
N LEU A 30 6.20 -1.01 -9.03
CA LEU A 30 7.31 -0.07 -8.94
C LEU A 30 7.08 0.97 -7.83
N VAL A 31 5.92 1.62 -7.81
CA VAL A 31 5.60 2.68 -6.83
C VAL A 31 5.50 2.13 -5.41
N ILE A 32 4.86 0.97 -5.23
CA ILE A 32 4.65 0.34 -3.90
C ILE A 32 5.98 -0.10 -3.27
N ASN A 33 6.91 -0.62 -4.07
CA ASN A 33 8.18 -1.17 -3.57
C ASN A 33 9.32 -0.14 -3.54
N SER A 34 9.06 1.11 -3.90
CA SER A 34 10.09 2.15 -3.96
C SER A 34 10.30 2.85 -2.62
N ASP A 35 11.53 3.29 -2.38
CA ASP A 35 11.95 3.94 -1.14
C ASP A 35 11.62 5.44 -1.13
N PHE A 36 10.34 5.76 -0.97
CA PHE A 36 9.88 7.11 -0.68
C PHE A 36 8.67 7.12 0.27
N GLU A 37 8.48 8.24 0.96
CA GLU A 37 7.44 8.37 1.97
C GLU A 37 6.04 8.37 1.33
N MET A 38 5.17 7.52 1.86
CA MET A 38 3.76 7.45 1.52
C MET A 38 2.89 7.51 2.78
N THR A 39 1.80 8.27 2.73
CA THR A 39 0.83 8.39 3.82
C THR A 39 -0.58 7.99 3.38
N VAL A 40 -1.20 7.07 4.11
CA VAL A 40 -2.60 6.68 3.90
C VAL A 40 -3.50 7.42 4.88
N LYS A 41 -4.45 8.21 4.36
CA LYS A 41 -5.48 8.88 5.17
C LYS A 41 -6.79 8.09 5.08
N LEU A 42 -7.22 7.54 6.20
CA LEU A 42 -8.49 6.82 6.35
C LEU A 42 -9.52 7.77 6.97
N VAL A 43 -10.66 7.97 6.29
CA VAL A 43 -11.78 8.79 6.80
C VAL A 43 -12.96 7.85 7.07
N ILE A 44 -13.34 7.74 8.34
CA ILE A 44 -14.44 6.88 8.78
C ILE A 44 -15.77 7.58 8.53
N VAL A 45 -16.58 7.04 7.63
CA VAL A 45 -17.92 7.57 7.31
C VAL A 45 -19.02 6.78 8.03
N PHE A 46 -18.74 5.53 8.42
CA PHE A 46 -19.70 4.67 9.12
C PHE A 46 -19.70 4.93 10.63
N ARG A 47 -20.87 5.29 11.18
CA ARG A 47 -21.01 5.66 12.60
C ARG A 47 -20.95 4.49 13.59
N GLY A 48 -21.16 3.26 13.13
CA GLY A 48 -21.07 2.05 13.96
C GLY A 48 -19.70 1.39 13.98
N LEU A 49 -18.67 2.05 13.44
CA LEU A 49 -17.33 1.49 13.34
C LEU A 49 -16.64 1.58 14.71
N THR A 50 -16.49 0.46 15.40
CA THR A 50 -15.66 0.39 16.61
C THR A 50 -14.20 0.18 16.23
N MET A 51 -13.27 0.76 17.02
CA MET A 51 -11.83 0.55 16.79
C MET A 51 -11.43 -0.93 16.86
N SER A 52 -12.15 -1.75 17.63
CA SER A 52 -11.95 -3.21 17.68
C SER A 52 -12.29 -3.89 16.35
N LEU A 53 -13.35 -3.44 15.67
CA LEU A 53 -13.74 -3.96 14.36
C LEU A 53 -12.74 -3.52 13.28
N VAL A 54 -12.29 -2.26 13.33
CA VAL A 54 -11.23 -1.75 12.45
C VAL A 54 -9.97 -2.57 12.60
N ARG A 55 -9.46 -2.73 13.84
CA ARG A 55 -8.26 -3.50 14.12
C ARG A 55 -8.38 -4.93 13.60
N LYS A 56 -9.47 -5.64 13.93
CA LYS A 56 -9.69 -7.01 13.46
C LYS A 56 -9.67 -7.15 11.93
N GLN A 57 -10.32 -6.24 11.21
CA GLN A 57 -10.36 -6.28 9.75
C GLN A 57 -9.02 -5.89 9.12
N PHE A 58 -8.32 -4.90 9.70
CA PHE A 58 -6.97 -4.52 9.28
C PHE A 58 -5.98 -5.66 9.51
N ASP A 59 -5.95 -6.27 10.70
CA ASP A 59 -5.05 -7.38 11.02
C ASP A 59 -5.31 -8.59 10.09
N THR A 60 -6.57 -8.91 9.83
CA THR A 60 -6.91 -10.00 8.90
C THR A 60 -6.48 -9.69 7.47
N GLY A 61 -6.75 -8.48 6.97
CA GLY A 61 -6.43 -8.07 5.61
C GLY A 61 -4.93 -7.88 5.37
N LEU A 62 -4.23 -7.27 6.33
CA LEU A 62 -2.78 -7.11 6.32
C LEU A 62 -2.08 -8.46 6.46
N GLY A 63 -2.52 -9.31 7.39
CA GLY A 63 -1.96 -10.65 7.57
C GLY A 63 -2.09 -11.52 6.31
N ALA A 64 -3.22 -11.45 5.62
CA ALA A 64 -3.40 -12.13 4.34
C ALA A 64 -2.47 -11.59 3.23
N SER A 65 -2.21 -10.28 3.23
CA SER A 65 -1.35 -9.63 2.24
C SER A 65 0.14 -9.88 2.50
N ILE A 66 0.57 -9.79 3.76
CA ILE A 66 1.93 -10.15 4.21
C ILE A 66 2.22 -11.60 3.82
N LYS A 67 1.31 -12.55 4.10
CA LYS A 67 1.46 -13.95 3.70
C LYS A 67 1.64 -14.15 2.20
N LYS A 68 0.98 -13.33 1.37
CA LYS A 68 1.15 -13.37 -0.10
C LYS A 68 2.51 -12.86 -0.55
N LEU A 69 3.08 -11.87 0.16
CA LEU A 69 4.34 -11.23 -0.20
C LEU A 69 5.57 -12.00 0.31
N SER A 70 5.52 -12.55 1.53
CA SER A 70 6.66 -13.25 2.14
C SER A 70 6.60 -14.78 2.00
N GLY A 71 5.43 -15.36 1.70
CA GLY A 71 5.22 -16.81 1.70
C GLY A 71 5.17 -17.45 3.10
N GLU A 72 5.55 -16.71 4.14
CA GLU A 72 5.59 -17.16 5.53
C GLU A 72 4.41 -16.62 6.34
N LYS A 73 4.01 -17.36 7.38
CA LYS A 73 3.03 -16.89 8.36
C LYS A 73 3.74 -16.02 9.40
N HIS A 74 3.82 -14.72 9.17
CA HIS A 74 4.29 -13.79 10.19
C HIS A 74 3.16 -13.46 11.18
N GLU A 75 2.78 -14.45 12.01
CA GLU A 75 1.80 -14.26 13.09
C GLU A 75 2.29 -13.23 14.12
N GLU A 76 3.61 -13.01 14.23
CA GLU A 76 4.24 -12.05 15.14
C GLU A 76 3.96 -10.58 14.77
N LEU A 77 3.78 -10.27 13.47
CA LEU A 77 3.44 -8.92 12.99
C LEU A 77 1.97 -8.56 13.21
N LEU A 78 1.16 -9.53 13.67
CA LEU A 78 -0.29 -9.39 13.88
C LEU A 78 -0.66 -9.26 15.38
N SER A 79 0.34 -9.12 16.27
CA SER A 79 0.14 -9.01 17.72
C SER A 79 0.09 -7.56 18.22
#